data_AF-A0A060STR9-F1
#
_entry.id   AF-A0A060STR9-F1
#
_cell.length_a   1.000
_cell.length_b   1.000
_cell.length_c   1.000
_cell.angle_alpha   90.00
_cell.angle_beta   90.00
_cell.angle_gamma   90.00
#
_symmetry.space_group_name_H-M   'P 1'
#
loop_
_entity.id
_entity.type
_entity.pdbx_description
1 polymer ?
#
loop_
_entity_poly.entity_id
_entity_poly.type
_entity_poly.pdbx_seq_one_letter_code
_entity_poly.pdbx_strand_id
1 'polypeptide(L)'
;MGFKRIAREWREQYDLVADEAFGHAQTEIAEGTARPSMVQKSLADMSKERIPDDIVKFSSVQVYSGGADTTASTIVAFILMMVRHPEVQSRAQAEIDQTMGRLRLPTYEDRPQLPYVESVLAEVLRVLPPIPAILREPEKDDVYEGQLIPKGTMMIENICFKPERWIDVDKHDVHHPLNVAFGFGRR
;
A
#
# COMPACT_ATOMS: atom_id res chain seq x y z
N MET A 1 -11.49 -30.30 8.70
CA MET A 1 -11.35 -29.14 7.79
C MET A 1 -9.92 -28.60 7.90
N GLY A 2 -9.12 -28.70 6.84
CA GLY A 2 -7.70 -28.30 6.86
C GLY A 2 -7.47 -26.80 7.13
N PHE A 3 -8.36 -25.93 6.64
CA PHE A 3 -8.19 -24.48 6.79
C PHE A 3 -8.23 -24.00 8.25
N LYS A 4 -9.01 -24.64 9.14
CA LYS A 4 -9.06 -24.27 10.56
C LYS A 4 -7.74 -24.55 11.28
N ARG A 5 -6.98 -25.56 10.82
CA ARG A 5 -5.63 -25.85 11.34
C ARG A 5 -4.65 -24.78 10.86
N ILE A 6 -4.66 -24.49 9.56
CA ILE A 6 -3.82 -23.43 8.96
C ILE A 6 -4.09 -22.07 9.62
N ALA A 7 -5.36 -21.71 9.83
CA ALA A 7 -5.72 -20.44 10.46
C ALA A 7 -5.21 -20.33 11.92
N ARG A 8 -5.11 -21.45 12.65
CA ARG A 8 -4.50 -21.45 13.99
C ARG A 8 -2.99 -21.28 13.90
N GLU A 9 -2.33 -22.02 13.01
CA GLU A 9 -0.88 -21.90 12.76
C GLU A 9 -0.50 -20.46 12.35
N TRP A 10 -1.27 -19.84 11.46
CA TRP A 10 -1.04 -18.45 11.05
C TRP A 10 -1.33 -17.43 12.15
N ARG A 11 -2.33 -17.69 13.00
CA ARG A 11 -2.58 -16.85 14.17
C ARG A 11 -1.39 -16.88 15.13
N GLU A 12 -0.85 -18.07 15.42
CA GLU A 12 0.33 -18.21 16.29
C GLU A 12 1.53 -17.44 15.72
N GLN A 13 1.76 -17.50 14.41
CA GLN A 13 2.82 -16.73 13.76
C GLN A 13 2.59 -15.21 13.83
N TYR A 14 1.35 -14.77 13.59
CA TYR A 14 0.98 -13.36 13.64
C TYR A 14 1.15 -12.80 15.06
N ASP A 15 0.66 -13.53 16.07
CA ASP A 15 0.78 -13.16 17.47
C ASP A 15 2.26 -13.12 17.89
N LEU A 16 3.07 -14.09 17.47
CA LEU A 16 4.52 -14.10 17.73
C LEU A 16 5.22 -12.86 17.18
N VAL A 17 5.01 -12.53 15.90
CA VAL A 17 5.61 -11.33 15.28
C VAL A 17 5.17 -10.06 16.00
N ALA A 18 3.89 -9.98 16.37
CA ALA A 18 3.35 -8.84 17.09
C ALA A 18 3.99 -8.68 18.47
N ASP A 19 4.09 -9.77 19.24
CA ASP A 19 4.64 -9.78 20.59
C ASP A 19 6.15 -9.48 20.58
N GLU A 20 6.92 -10.08 19.67
CA GLU A 20 8.37 -9.86 19.56
C GLU A 20 8.69 -8.42 19.15
N ALA A 21 8.05 -7.90 18.10
CA ALA A 21 8.31 -6.55 17.61
C ALA A 21 7.89 -5.48 18.64
N PHE A 22 6.74 -5.68 19.30
CA PHE A 22 6.26 -4.75 20.30
C PHE A 22 7.09 -4.80 21.58
N GLY A 23 7.46 -5.99 22.04
CA GLY A 23 8.37 -6.17 23.18
C GLY A 23 9.73 -5.52 22.92
N HIS A 24 10.29 -5.69 21.72
CA HIS A 24 11.53 -5.02 21.33
C HIS A 24 11.42 -3.50 21.40
N ALA A 25 10.34 -2.93 20.87
CA ALA A 25 10.10 -1.50 20.97
C ALA A 25 9.96 -1.02 22.42
N GLN A 26 9.29 -1.78 23.29
CA GLN A 26 9.19 -1.46 24.72
C GLN A 26 10.56 -1.46 25.40
N THR A 27 11.43 -2.43 25.09
CA THR A 27 12.80 -2.49 25.59
C THR A 27 13.61 -1.26 25.17
N GLU A 28 13.62 -0.92 23.88
CA GLU A 28 14.36 0.25 23.40
C GLU A 28 13.85 1.55 24.04
N ILE A 29 12.54 1.66 24.31
CA ILE A 29 11.95 2.82 24.99
C ILE A 29 12.45 2.89 26.43
N ALA A 30 12.40 1.77 27.16
CA ALA A 30 12.84 1.70 28.56
C ALA A 30 14.34 2.01 28.71
N GLU A 31 15.16 1.60 27.73
CA GLU A 31 16.59 1.86 27.67
C GLU A 31 16.95 3.27 27.18
N GLY A 32 15.97 4.03 26.66
CA GLY A 32 16.20 5.35 26.08
C GLY A 32 16.92 5.32 24.72
N THR A 33 16.94 4.17 24.04
CA THR A 33 17.59 3.94 22.74
C THR A 33 16.60 3.97 21.57
N ALA A 34 15.29 3.97 21.85
CA ALA A 34 14.23 3.95 20.85
C ALA A 34 14.29 5.12 19.87
N ARG A 35 14.16 4.81 18.59
CA ARG A 35 13.97 5.80 17.53
C ARG A 35 12.52 6.30 17.51
N PRO A 36 12.26 7.52 16.98
CA PRO A 36 10.91 7.99 16.75
C PRO A 36 10.09 7.00 15.92
N SER A 37 9.02 6.46 16.51
CA SER A 37 8.16 5.46 15.87
C SER A 37 6.70 5.63 16.28
N MET A 38 5.79 4.99 15.55
CA MET A 38 4.37 4.95 15.91
C MET A 38 4.18 4.38 17.32
N VAL A 39 4.83 3.23 17.61
CA VAL A 39 4.73 2.55 18.92
C VAL A 39 5.25 3.45 20.03
N GLN A 40 6.42 4.06 19.86
CA GLN A 40 7.02 4.95 20.85
C GLN A 40 6.13 6.17 21.14
N LYS A 41 5.58 6.81 20.11
CA LYS A 41 4.65 7.93 20.28
C LYS A 41 3.35 7.52 20.96
N SER A 42 2.78 6.36 20.60
CA SER A 42 1.54 5.87 21.21
C SER A 42 1.71 5.47 22.67
N LEU A 43 2.85 4.86 23.04
CA LEU A 43 3.13 4.47 24.42
C LEU A 43 3.50 5.64 25.33
N ALA A 44 3.99 6.76 24.76
CA ALA A 44 4.27 7.99 25.47
C ALA A 44 3.00 8.80 25.82
N ASP A 45 1.84 8.46 25.23
CA ASP A 45 0.58 9.14 25.53
C ASP A 45 0.07 8.74 26.93
N MET A 46 -0.04 9.74 27.80
CA MET A 46 -0.55 9.61 29.18
C MET A 46 -1.95 10.22 29.34
N SER A 47 -2.60 10.57 28.23
CA SER A 47 -3.96 11.12 28.23
C SER A 47 -4.99 10.08 28.66
N LYS A 48 -6.20 10.54 29.00
CA LYS A 48 -7.34 9.65 29.27
C LYS A 48 -7.83 8.91 28.02
N GLU A 49 -7.40 9.33 26.84
CA GLU A 49 -7.76 8.77 25.54
C GLU A 49 -6.66 7.84 25.00
N ARG A 50 -5.68 7.46 25.85
CA ARG A 50 -4.59 6.56 25.48
C ARG A 50 -5.13 5.28 24.84
N ILE A 51 -4.56 4.94 23.70
CA ILE A 51 -4.86 3.72 22.96
C ILE A 51 -4.33 2.50 23.76
N PRO A 52 -5.16 1.46 23.96
CA PRO A 52 -4.71 0.21 24.60
C PRO A 52 -3.50 -0.42 23.90
N ASP A 53 -2.55 -0.92 24.68
CA ASP A 53 -1.28 -1.46 24.17
C ASP A 53 -1.48 -2.57 23.12
N ASP A 54 -2.47 -3.46 23.30
CA ASP A 54 -2.81 -4.49 22.30
C ASP A 54 -3.27 -3.89 20.96
N ILE A 55 -4.01 -2.77 20.99
CA ILE A 55 -4.42 -2.07 19.76
C ILE A 55 -3.19 -1.46 19.10
N VAL A 56 -2.28 -0.85 19.86
CA VAL A 56 -1.02 -0.30 19.33
C VAL A 56 -0.17 -1.41 18.71
N LYS A 57 -0.02 -2.54 19.41
CA LYS A 57 0.72 -3.72 18.98
C LYS A 57 0.20 -4.28 17.66
N PHE A 58 -1.09 -4.60 17.57
CA PHE A 58 -1.62 -5.19 16.35
C PHE A 58 -1.75 -4.17 15.20
N SER A 59 -1.98 -2.89 15.51
CA SER A 59 -2.00 -1.85 14.48
C SER A 59 -0.61 -1.62 13.87
N SER A 60 0.47 -1.69 14.66
CA SER A 60 1.83 -1.52 14.14
C SER A 60 2.21 -2.64 13.17
N VAL A 61 1.82 -3.89 13.46
CA VAL A 61 1.99 -5.02 12.54
C VAL A 61 1.21 -4.82 11.24
N GLN A 62 -0.03 -4.33 11.33
CA GLN A 62 -0.84 -4.06 10.14
C GLN A 62 -0.25 -2.95 9.27
N VAL A 63 0.27 -1.88 9.88
CA VAL A 63 0.96 -0.80 9.15
C VAL A 63 2.23 -1.32 8.48
N TYR A 64 3.01 -2.14 9.19
CA TYR A 64 4.20 -2.77 8.64
C TYR A 64 3.85 -3.68 7.45
N SER A 65 2.91 -4.62 7.63
CA SER A 65 2.50 -5.55 6.59
C SER A 65 1.93 -4.83 5.36
N GLY A 66 1.07 -3.83 5.57
CA GLY A 66 0.49 -3.04 4.49
C GLY A 66 1.50 -2.21 3.69
N GLY A 67 2.63 -1.83 4.31
CA GLY A 67 3.67 -1.00 3.68
C GLY A 67 4.91 -1.76 3.20
N ALA A 68 5.19 -2.95 3.73
CA ALA A 68 6.41 -3.70 3.43
C ALA A 68 6.33 -4.38 2.05
N ASP A 69 5.45 -5.38 1.93
CA ASP A 69 5.39 -6.24 0.74
C ASP A 69 4.90 -5.48 -0.50
N THR A 70 3.94 -4.57 -0.33
CA THR A 70 3.38 -3.76 -1.42
C THR A 70 4.43 -2.81 -2.02
N THR A 71 5.21 -2.14 -1.17
CA THR A 71 6.29 -1.24 -1.61
C THR A 71 7.41 -2.04 -2.25
N ALA A 72 7.86 -3.14 -1.63
CA ALA A 72 8.90 -3.99 -2.19
C ALA A 72 8.51 -4.54 -3.58
N SER A 73 7.28 -5.02 -3.72
CA SER A 73 6.74 -5.51 -5.00
C SER A 73 6.70 -4.42 -6.06
N THR A 74 6.30 -3.20 -5.69
CA THR A 74 6.28 -2.04 -6.59
C THR A 74 7.69 -1.67 -7.05
N ILE A 75 8.69 -1.71 -6.16
CA ILE A 75 10.10 -1.46 -6.51
C ILE A 75 10.61 -2.52 -7.47
N VAL A 76 10.32 -3.80 -7.23
CA VAL A 76 10.71 -4.89 -8.13
C VAL A 76 10.05 -4.71 -9.51
N ALA A 77 8.76 -4.36 -9.54
CA ALA A 77 8.05 -4.06 -10.78
C ALA A 77 8.67 -2.86 -11.52
N PHE A 78 9.02 -1.79 -10.81
CA PHE A 78 9.72 -0.64 -11.37
C PHE A 78 11.06 -1.05 -12.01
N ILE A 79 11.90 -1.80 -11.29
CA ILE A 79 13.19 -2.28 -11.81
C ILE A 79 12.98 -3.10 -13.09
N LEU A 80 12.02 -4.03 -13.07
CA LEU A 80 11.69 -4.84 -14.25
C LEU A 80 11.29 -3.96 -15.45
N MET A 81 10.42 -2.96 -15.23
CA MET A 81 9.99 -2.06 -16.29
C MET A 81 11.14 -1.21 -16.82
N MET A 82 12.03 -0.71 -15.96
CA MET A 82 13.19 0.08 -16.40
C MET A 82 14.20 -0.76 -17.19
N VAL A 83 14.42 -2.03 -16.81
CA VAL A 83 15.25 -2.97 -17.57
C VAL A 83 14.67 -3.26 -18.95
N ARG A 84 13.34 -3.33 -19.06
CA ARG A 84 12.63 -3.57 -20.33
C ARG A 84 12.53 -2.32 -21.22
N HIS A 85 12.58 -1.14 -20.62
CA HIS A 85 12.39 0.17 -21.27
C HIS A 85 13.50 1.16 -20.87
N PRO A 86 14.76 0.90 -21.26
CA PRO A 86 15.90 1.74 -20.87
C PRO A 86 15.80 3.20 -21.33
N GLU A 87 15.05 3.47 -22.40
CA GLU A 87 14.73 4.81 -22.89
C GLU A 87 13.85 5.59 -21.90
N VAL A 88 12.89 4.91 -21.26
CA VAL A 88 12.02 5.51 -20.23
C VAL A 88 12.85 5.86 -19.00
N GLN A 89 13.73 4.95 -18.58
CA GLN A 89 14.65 5.18 -17.46
C GLN A 89 15.57 6.37 -17.72
N SER A 90 16.18 6.43 -18.91
CA SER A 90 17.10 7.51 -19.29
C SER A 90 16.39 8.87 -19.28
N ARG A 91 15.15 8.93 -19.76
CA ARG A 91 14.34 10.16 -19.74
C ARG A 91 13.95 10.57 -18.32
N ALA A 92 13.57 9.62 -17.46
CA ALA A 92 13.27 9.92 -16.06
C ALA A 92 14.49 10.45 -15.31
N GLN A 93 15.67 9.87 -15.57
CA GLN A 93 16.91 10.38 -15.01
C GLN A 93 17.28 11.77 -15.53
N ALA A 94 17.05 12.05 -16.81
CA ALA A 94 17.28 13.38 -17.38
C ALA A 94 16.37 14.45 -16.75
N GLU A 95 15.11 14.14 -16.45
CA GLU A 95 14.21 15.06 -15.72
C GLU A 95 14.78 15.37 -14.32
N ILE A 96 15.20 14.34 -13.57
CA ILE A 96 15.80 14.52 -12.24
C ILE A 96 17.05 15.39 -12.31
N ASP A 97 17.96 15.08 -13.24
CA ASP A 97 19.22 15.80 -13.41
C ASP A 97 18.99 17.27 -13.82
N GLN A 98 17.96 17.56 -14.62
CA GLN A 98 17.62 18.94 -15.03
C GLN A 98 17.01 19.76 -13.90
N THR A 99 16.11 19.16 -13.13
CA THR A 99 15.39 19.86 -12.04
C THR A 99 16.30 20.10 -10.83
N MET A 100 17.15 19.14 -10.48
CA MET A 100 17.92 19.13 -9.22
C MET A 100 19.41 19.44 -9.41
N GLY A 101 19.93 19.31 -10.63
CA GLY A 101 21.37 19.12 -10.85
C GLY A 101 21.88 17.79 -10.27
N ARG A 102 23.19 17.60 -10.28
CA ARG A 102 23.85 16.36 -9.77
C ARG A 102 24.39 16.47 -8.34
N LEU A 103 23.95 17.49 -7.60
CA LEU A 103 24.56 17.89 -6.32
C LEU A 103 23.82 17.35 -5.10
N ARG A 104 22.56 16.92 -5.24
CA ARG A 104 21.76 16.36 -4.16
C ARG A 104 20.74 15.34 -4.67
N LEU A 105 20.29 14.48 -3.76
CA LEU A 105 19.15 13.59 -4.02
C LEU A 105 17.82 14.37 -3.95
N PRO A 106 16.77 13.89 -4.64
CA PRO A 106 15.42 14.45 -4.50
C PRO A 106 14.88 14.34 -3.08
N THR A 107 14.07 15.31 -2.70
CA THR A 107 13.26 15.36 -1.49
C THR A 107 11.78 15.38 -1.85
N TYR A 108 10.89 15.25 -0.86
CA TYR A 108 9.45 15.30 -1.08
C TYR A 108 8.98 16.63 -1.68
N GLU A 109 9.66 17.74 -1.39
CA GLU A 109 9.31 19.08 -1.89
C GLU A 109 9.55 19.22 -3.41
N ASP A 110 10.39 18.35 -3.97
CA ASP A 110 10.77 18.38 -5.38
C ASP A 110 9.77 17.61 -6.26
N ARG A 111 8.92 16.77 -5.66
CA ARG A 111 7.96 15.89 -6.35
C ARG A 111 7.07 16.62 -7.38
N PRO A 112 6.52 17.83 -7.11
CA PRO A 112 5.73 18.56 -8.11
C PRO A 112 6.51 18.96 -9.37
N GLN A 113 7.85 18.98 -9.30
CA GLN A 113 8.73 19.33 -10.41
C GLN A 113 9.24 18.10 -11.19
N LEU A 114 8.73 16.90 -10.87
CA LEU A 114 9.10 15.63 -11.52
C LEU A 114 7.89 14.93 -12.17
N PRO A 115 7.12 15.61 -13.05
CA PRO A 115 5.89 15.06 -13.61
C PRO A 115 6.10 13.81 -14.46
N TYR A 116 7.25 13.65 -15.11
CA TYR A 116 7.54 12.44 -15.87
C TYR A 116 7.88 11.26 -14.96
N VAL A 117 8.63 11.46 -13.88
CA VAL A 117 8.84 10.42 -12.84
C VAL A 117 7.50 9.99 -12.23
N GLU A 118 6.59 10.93 -11.94
CA GLU A 118 5.23 10.59 -11.48
C GLU A 118 4.46 9.75 -12.50
N SER A 119 4.60 10.07 -13.79
CA SER A 119 3.97 9.30 -14.87
C SER A 119 4.54 7.88 -14.97
N VAL A 120 5.86 7.71 -14.77
CA VAL A 120 6.50 6.38 -14.72
C VAL A 120 5.96 5.57 -13.55
N LEU A 121 5.86 6.16 -12.36
CA LEU A 121 5.29 5.48 -11.19
C LEU A 121 3.83 5.06 -11.43
N ALA A 122 3.02 5.97 -11.98
CA ALA A 122 1.63 5.68 -12.31
C ALA A 122 1.52 4.52 -13.30
N GLU A 123 2.39 4.48 -14.33
CA GLU A 123 2.38 3.41 -15.33
C GLU A 123 2.85 2.07 -14.76
N VAL A 124 3.87 2.05 -13.89
CA VAL A 124 4.29 0.84 -13.18
C VAL A 124 3.13 0.26 -12.38
N LEU A 125 2.44 1.08 -11.60
CA LEU A 125 1.30 0.66 -10.80
C LEU A 125 0.08 0.27 -11.64
N ARG A 126 -0.09 0.85 -12.83
CA ARG A 126 -1.15 0.48 -13.78
C ARG A 126 -0.93 -0.90 -14.38
N VAL A 127 0.32 -1.23 -14.72
CA VAL A 127 0.67 -2.47 -15.43
C VAL A 127 0.88 -3.62 -14.43
N LEU A 128 1.54 -3.35 -13.31
CA LEU A 128 1.92 -4.34 -12.29
C LEU A 128 1.52 -3.84 -10.89
N PRO A 129 0.22 -3.71 -10.59
CA PRO A 129 -0.23 -3.34 -9.25
C PRO A 129 0.17 -4.42 -8.23
N PRO A 130 0.69 -4.07 -7.05
CA PRO A 130 1.06 -5.05 -6.03
C PRO A 130 -0.14 -5.83 -5.49
N ILE A 131 -1.33 -5.24 -5.52
CA ILE A 131 -2.60 -5.86 -5.14
C ILE A 131 -3.51 -5.84 -6.38
N PRO A 132 -3.66 -6.96 -7.11
CA PRO A 132 -4.43 -6.99 -8.35
C PRO A 132 -5.94 -7.17 -8.12
N ALA A 133 -6.36 -7.54 -6.91
CA ALA A 133 -7.76 -7.72 -6.59
C ALA A 133 -8.07 -7.35 -5.14
N ILE A 134 -9.23 -6.76 -4.92
CA ILE A 134 -9.72 -6.36 -3.61
C ILE A 134 -11.00 -7.14 -3.31
N LEU A 135 -11.08 -7.71 -2.11
CA LEU A 135 -12.24 -8.48 -1.68
C LEU A 135 -13.17 -7.61 -0.82
N ARG A 136 -14.47 -7.77 -1.02
CA ARG A 136 -15.54 -7.15 -0.22
C ARG A 136 -16.64 -8.18 0.04
N GLU A 137 -17.34 -8.00 1.14
CA GLU A 137 -18.52 -8.79 1.49
C GLU A 137 -19.59 -7.83 2.01
N PRO A 138 -20.81 -7.81 1.44
CA PRO A 138 -21.85 -6.91 1.87
C PRO A 138 -22.51 -7.42 3.16
N GLU A 139 -22.67 -6.55 4.15
CA GLU A 139 -23.27 -6.88 5.45
C GLU A 139 -24.80 -7.04 5.39
N LYS A 140 -25.42 -6.60 4.30
CA LYS A 140 -26.85 -6.69 3.97
C LYS A 140 -27.01 -6.83 2.45
N ASP A 141 -28.17 -7.28 2.01
CA ASP A 141 -28.50 -7.33 0.58
C ASP A 141 -28.35 -5.93 -0.06
N ASP A 142 -27.80 -5.90 -1.27
CA ASP A 142 -27.60 -4.69 -2.05
C ASP A 142 -28.04 -4.90 -3.51
N VAL A 143 -28.24 -3.82 -4.27
CA VAL A 143 -28.60 -3.87 -5.68
C VAL A 143 -27.61 -3.05 -6.49
N TYR A 144 -26.89 -3.71 -7.40
CA TYR A 144 -25.95 -3.07 -8.31
C TYR A 144 -26.38 -3.31 -9.75
N GLU A 145 -26.51 -2.24 -10.55
CA GLU A 145 -26.98 -2.31 -11.95
C GLU A 145 -28.27 -3.13 -12.14
N GLY A 146 -29.19 -3.04 -11.17
CA GLY A 146 -30.46 -3.77 -11.17
C GLY A 146 -30.35 -5.24 -10.77
N GLN A 147 -29.15 -5.72 -10.42
CA GLN A 147 -28.91 -7.08 -9.94
C GLN A 147 -28.81 -7.12 -8.43
N LEU A 148 -29.52 -8.07 -7.80
CA LEU A 148 -29.42 -8.31 -6.37
C LEU A 148 -28.07 -8.97 -6.05
N ILE A 149 -27.34 -8.37 -5.12
CA ILE A 149 -26.16 -8.93 -4.46
C ILE A 149 -26.59 -9.32 -3.04
N PRO A 150 -26.78 -10.62 -2.74
CA PRO A 150 -27.15 -11.06 -1.41
C PRO A 150 -26.06 -10.74 -0.38
N LYS A 151 -26.48 -10.51 0.86
CA LYS A 151 -25.60 -10.47 2.04
C LYS A 151 -24.65 -11.67 2.04
N GLY A 152 -23.39 -11.42 2.38
CA GLY A 152 -22.38 -12.49 2.50
C GLY A 152 -21.79 -12.93 1.16
N THR A 153 -22.16 -12.30 0.05
CA THR A 153 -21.56 -12.59 -1.26
C THR A 153 -20.14 -12.04 -1.32
N MET A 154 -19.16 -12.91 -1.58
CA MET A 154 -17.78 -12.46 -1.81
C MET A 154 -17.67 -11.76 -3.16
N MET A 155 -17.45 -10.45 -3.11
CA MET A 155 -17.18 -9.62 -4.27
C MET A 155 -15.68 -9.49 -4.46
N ILE A 156 -15.23 -9.62 -5.71
CA ILE A 156 -13.82 -9.49 -6.09
C ILE A 156 -13.73 -8.35 -7.10
N GLU A 157 -13.18 -7.22 -6.67
CA GLU A 157 -12.87 -6.09 -7.51
C GLU A 157 -11.55 -6.36 -8.21
N ASN A 158 -11.56 -6.42 -9.55
CA ASN A 158 -10.37 -6.73 -10.33
C ASN A 158 -9.73 -5.45 -10.91
N ILE A 159 -8.49 -5.20 -10.50
CA ILE A 159 -7.70 -4.02 -10.88
C ILE A 159 -6.91 -4.25 -12.19
N CYS A 160 -6.93 -5.47 -12.73
CA CYS A 160 -6.02 -5.91 -13.79
C CYS A 160 -6.19 -5.23 -15.18
N PHE A 161 -5.28 -5.59 -16.08
CA PHE A 161 -5.17 -5.11 -17.46
C PHE A 161 -6.49 -5.26 -18.25
N LYS A 162 -7.14 -4.13 -18.53
CA LYS A 162 -8.35 -4.02 -19.37
C LYS A 162 -8.06 -3.06 -20.54
N PRO A 163 -7.58 -3.54 -21.70
CA PRO A 163 -7.18 -2.69 -22.82
C PRO A 163 -8.36 -1.91 -23.42
N GLU A 164 -9.59 -2.43 -23.34
CA GLU A 164 -10.80 -1.78 -23.84
C GLU A 164 -11.10 -0.45 -23.13
N ARG A 165 -10.53 -0.22 -21.94
CA ARG A 165 -10.64 1.04 -21.19
C ARG A 165 -10.12 2.24 -21.99
N TRP A 166 -9.28 2.02 -23.00
CA TRP A 166 -8.66 3.07 -23.81
C TRP A 166 -9.39 3.35 -25.14
N ILE A 167 -10.47 2.62 -25.48
CA ILE A 167 -11.16 2.75 -26.78
C ILE A 167 -12.05 4.01 -26.85
N ASP A 168 -12.48 4.57 -25.71
CA ASP A 168 -13.27 5.81 -25.63
C ASP A 168 -12.93 6.58 -24.34
N VAL A 169 -11.69 7.04 -24.20
CA VAL A 169 -11.19 7.70 -22.98
C VAL A 169 -12.00 8.95 -22.58
N ASP A 170 -12.62 9.65 -23.53
CA ASP A 170 -13.44 10.84 -23.26
C ASP A 170 -14.84 10.48 -22.70
N LYS A 171 -15.28 9.22 -22.85
CA LYS A 171 -16.58 8.74 -22.36
C LYS A 171 -16.49 7.90 -21.10
N HIS A 172 -15.30 7.45 -20.74
CA HIS A 172 -15.04 6.67 -19.54
C HIS A 172 -14.38 7.56 -18.50
N ASP A 173 -14.82 7.50 -17.24
CA ASP A 173 -14.07 8.09 -16.13
C ASP A 173 -12.78 7.26 -15.96
N VAL A 174 -11.72 7.66 -16.67
CA VAL A 174 -10.43 7.00 -16.58
C VAL A 174 -9.81 7.43 -15.25
N HIS A 175 -10.08 6.66 -14.21
CA HIS A 175 -9.45 6.88 -12.91
C HIS A 175 -7.92 6.84 -13.07
N HIS A 176 -7.26 7.86 -12.52
CA HIS A 176 -5.80 7.91 -12.48
C HIS A 176 -5.25 6.62 -11.85
N PRO A 177 -4.19 6.00 -12.39
CA PRO A 177 -3.70 4.69 -11.89
C PRO A 177 -3.45 4.63 -10.39
N LEU A 178 -2.98 5.74 -9.80
CA LEU A 178 -2.79 5.85 -8.35
C LEU A 178 -4.11 5.69 -7.56
N ASN A 179 -5.22 6.21 -8.07
CA ASN A 179 -6.54 6.10 -7.42
C ASN A 179 -7.12 4.69 -7.54
N VAL A 180 -6.60 3.87 -8.46
CA VAL A 180 -7.01 2.47 -8.57
C VAL A 180 -6.09 1.59 -7.73
N ALA A 181 -4.77 1.81 -7.79
CA ALA A 181 -3.78 1.04 -7.06
C ALA A 181 -3.86 1.22 -5.53
N PHE A 182 -4.24 2.41 -5.06
CA PHE A 182 -4.41 2.71 -3.63
C PHE A 182 -5.87 2.67 -3.17
N GLY A 183 -6.78 2.24 -4.04
CA GLY A 183 -8.22 2.28 -3.75
C GLY A 183 -8.82 3.69 -3.79
N PHE A 184 -10.15 3.74 -3.71
CA PHE A 184 -10.93 4.96 -3.75
C PHE A 184 -12.15 4.85 -2.84
N GLY A 185 -12.79 6.00 -2.55
CA GLY A 185 -13.89 6.04 -1.59
C GLY A 185 -13.40 6.01 -0.15
N ARG A 186 -14.09 5.27 0.73
CA ARG A 186 -13.75 5.23 2.16
C ARG A 186 -12.59 4.30 2.50
N ARG A 187 -12.28 3.31 1.65
CA ARG A 187 -11.34 2.22 1.93
C ARG A 187 -10.67 1.72 0.67
#